data_AF-A0A3N5WE87-F1
#
_entry.id   AF-A0A3N5WE87-F1
#
_cell.length_a   1.000
_cell.length_b   1.000
_cell.length_c   1.000
_cell.angle_alpha   90.00
_cell.angle_beta   90.00
_cell.angle_gamma   90.00
#
_symmetry.space_group_name_H-M   'P 1'
#
loop_
_entity.id
_entity.type
_entity.pdbx_description
1 polymer ?
#
loop_
_entity_poly.entity_id
_entity_poly.type
_entity_poly.pdbx_seq_one_letter_code
_entity_poly.pdbx_strand_id
1 'polypeptide(L)'
;MGSSGTPQTWSRTWGTGSNRSNSANPSDGDVLCEQLLRDLETPGTPPADIVQRVAALRKIRAQAQEQLAQARKDLRSLITPAQEPALVAMGYLD
;
A
#
# COMPACT_ATOMS: atom_id res chain seq x y z
N MET A 1 -4.86 25.70 34.80
CA MET A 1 -4.53 26.27 33.47
C MET A 1 -3.14 25.78 33.12
N GLY A 2 -2.84 25.03 32.07
CA GLY A 2 -3.65 24.39 31.03
C GLY A 2 -2.99 23.06 30.67
N SER A 3 -3.81 22.09 30.27
CA SER A 3 -3.38 20.78 29.79
C SER A 3 -2.73 20.96 28.42
N SER A 4 -1.41 20.77 28.32
CA SER A 4 -0.72 20.68 27.04
C SER A 4 -0.99 19.30 26.45
N GLY A 5 -2.01 19.24 25.58
CA GLY A 5 -2.30 18.06 24.77
C GLY A 5 -1.08 17.66 23.96
N THR A 6 -0.63 16.43 24.15
CA THR A 6 0.41 15.80 23.34
C THR A 6 -0.09 15.67 21.90
N PRO A 7 0.65 16.15 20.88
CA PRO A 7 0.24 15.94 19.50
C PRO A 7 0.22 14.44 19.20
N GLN A 8 -0.95 13.95 18.75
CA GLN A 8 -1.18 12.55 18.38
C GLN A 8 -0.12 12.10 17.35
N THR A 9 0.64 11.08 17.74
CA THR A 9 1.70 10.44 16.96
C THR A 9 1.12 9.48 15.93
N TRP A 10 0.50 10.01 14.86
CA TRP A 10 0.08 9.22 13.71
C TRP A 10 1.27 8.56 12.99
N SER A 11 2.50 9.02 13.24
CA SER A 11 3.73 8.57 12.58
C SER A 11 4.21 7.15 12.93
N ARG A 12 3.59 6.44 13.88
CA ARG A 12 4.08 5.11 14.32
C ARG A 12 3.36 3.90 13.75
N THR A 13 2.19 4.05 13.14
CA THR A 13 1.44 2.88 12.61
C THR A 13 1.59 2.70 11.11
N TRP A 14 1.82 3.78 10.36
CA TRP A 14 1.98 3.71 8.90
C TRP A 14 3.40 3.32 8.44
N GLY A 15 4.40 3.41 9.32
CA GLY A 15 5.81 3.19 8.99
C GLY A 15 6.41 1.84 9.40
N THR A 16 5.63 0.89 9.92
CA THR A 16 6.18 -0.37 10.48
C THR A 16 5.31 -1.59 10.15
N GLY A 17 4.72 -1.59 8.96
CA GLY A 17 3.96 -2.72 8.41
C GLY A 17 4.36 -3.12 6.99
N SER A 18 5.25 -2.36 6.33
CA SER A 18 5.89 -2.83 5.10
C SER A 18 6.92 -3.86 5.51
N ASN A 19 6.50 -5.12 5.62
CA ASN A 19 7.39 -6.24 5.40
C ASN A 19 8.09 -5.92 4.07
N ARG A 20 9.34 -5.44 4.14
CA ARG A 20 10.16 -5.13 2.96
C ARG A 20 10.41 -6.47 2.29
N SER A 21 9.43 -6.94 1.53
CA SER A 21 9.55 -8.10 0.67
C SER A 21 10.80 -7.85 -0.14
N ASN A 22 11.74 -8.79 0.00
CA ASN A 22 13.12 -8.82 -0.45
C ASN A 22 13.25 -8.61 -1.98
N SER A 23 12.81 -7.45 -2.45
CA SER A 23 12.90 -6.96 -3.81
C SER A 23 14.00 -5.91 -3.76
N ALA A 24 15.09 -6.16 -4.49
CA ALA A 24 16.30 -5.34 -4.43
C ALA A 24 16.06 -3.87 -4.84
N ASN A 25 14.87 -3.52 -5.33
CA ASN A 25 14.46 -2.17 -5.70
C ASN A 25 13.08 -1.84 -5.10
N PRO A 26 12.91 -0.63 -4.53
CA PRO A 26 11.60 -0.14 -4.08
C PRO A 26 10.65 -0.02 -5.27
N SER A 27 9.36 -0.36 -5.06
CA SER A 27 8.33 -0.12 -6.08
C SER A 27 8.00 1.37 -6.17
N ASP A 28 7.41 1.79 -7.30
CA ASP A 28 6.94 3.18 -7.48
C ASP A 28 5.94 3.60 -6.37
N GLY A 29 5.15 2.65 -5.88
CA GLY A 29 4.24 2.85 -4.75
C GLY A 29 4.97 3.12 -3.43
N ASP A 30 6.07 2.40 -3.16
CA ASP A 30 6.90 2.62 -1.97
C ASP A 30 7.54 4.00 -1.99
N VAL A 31 8.10 4.40 -3.14
CA VAL A 31 8.68 5.72 -3.35
C VAL A 31 7.66 6.84 -3.10
N LEU A 32 6.43 6.69 -3.60
CA LEU A 32 5.36 7.66 -3.36
C LEU A 32 4.92 7.73 -1.90
N CYS A 33 4.90 6.59 -1.19
CA CYS A 33 4.56 6.58 0.23
C CYS A 33 5.63 7.29 1.07
N GLU A 34 6.91 7.06 0.79
CA GLU A 34 8.01 7.77 1.44
C GLU A 34 7.94 9.28 1.18
N GLN A 35 7.64 9.69 -0.05
CA GLN A 35 7.48 11.11 -0.39
C GLN A 35 6.30 11.75 0.34
N LEU A 36 5.14 11.06 0.39
CA LEU A 36 3.98 11.55 1.13
C LEU A 36 4.26 11.71 2.62
N LEU A 37 5.03 10.78 3.21
CA LEU A 37 5.42 10.89 4.61
C LEU A 37 6.30 12.13 4.84
N ARG A 38 7.29 12.37 3.97
CA ARG A 38 8.13 13.58 4.03
C ARG A 38 7.33 14.87 3.85
N ASP A 39 6.39 14.88 2.92
CA ASP A 39 5.53 16.04 2.64
C ASP A 39 4.66 16.40 3.86
N LEU A 40 4.18 15.39 4.60
CA LEU A 40 3.39 15.58 5.83
C LEU A 40 4.24 15.99 7.04
N GLU A 41 5.51 15.60 7.07
CA GLU A 41 6.47 16.00 8.12
C GLU A 41 7.07 17.38 7.88
N THR A 42 7.11 17.84 6.61
CA THR A 42 7.68 19.12 6.22
C THR A 42 6.64 20.24 6.38
N PRO A 43 6.86 21.21 7.29
CA PRO A 43 5.96 22.36 7.41
C PRO A 43 6.06 23.23 6.16
N GLY A 44 4.91 23.53 5.54
CA GLY A 44 4.82 24.42 4.38
C GLY A 44 4.61 23.71 3.04
N THR A 45 4.52 22.37 3.01
CA THR A 45 4.13 21.65 1.78
C THR A 45 2.74 22.10 1.32
N PRO A 46 2.59 22.53 0.04
CA PRO A 46 1.29 22.91 -0.49
C PRO A 46 0.28 21.76 -0.40
N PRO A 47 -0.96 21.99 0.07
CA PRO A 47 -2.00 20.95 0.11
C PRO A 47 -2.29 20.33 -1.27
N ALA A 48 -2.13 21.11 -2.34
CA ALA A 48 -2.30 20.63 -3.71
C ALA A 48 -1.33 19.49 -4.05
N ASP A 49 -0.08 19.56 -3.59
CA ASP A 49 0.95 18.57 -3.88
C ASP A 49 0.65 17.25 -3.16
N ILE A 50 0.19 17.32 -1.90
CA ILE A 50 -0.25 16.16 -1.12
C ILE A 50 -1.45 15.49 -1.82
N VAL A 51 -2.45 16.26 -2.26
CA VAL A 51 -3.62 15.73 -2.99
C VAL A 51 -3.19 15.03 -4.28
N GLN A 52 -2.28 15.63 -5.04
CA GLN A 52 -1.78 15.05 -6.28
C GLN A 52 -1.05 13.71 -6.04
N ARG A 53 -0.18 13.63 -5.02
CA ARG A 53 0.51 12.39 -4.67
C ARG A 53 -0.42 11.31 -4.14
N VAL A 54 -1.42 11.67 -3.32
CA VAL A 54 -2.46 10.73 -2.88
C VAL A 54 -3.24 10.19 -4.08
N ALA A 55 -3.58 11.04 -5.06
CA ALA A 55 -4.24 10.61 -6.28
C ALA A 55 -3.37 9.65 -7.10
N ALA A 56 -2.06 9.90 -7.20
CA ALA A 56 -1.12 8.99 -7.85
C ALA A 56 -1.05 7.63 -7.12
N LEU A 57 -0.94 7.63 -5.79
CA LEU A 57 -0.93 6.41 -4.98
C LEU A 57 -2.21 5.58 -5.15
N ARG A 58 -3.37 6.24 -5.22
CA ARG A 58 -4.66 5.56 -5.48
C ARG A 58 -4.68 4.88 -6.85
N LYS A 59 -4.11 5.51 -7.89
CA LYS A 59 -4.01 4.92 -9.23
C LYS A 59 -3.13 3.67 -9.23
N ILE A 60 -1.96 3.73 -8.58
CA ILE A 60 -1.07 2.56 -8.48
C ILE A 60 -1.77 1.41 -7.76
N ARG A 61 -2.50 1.69 -6.67
CA ARG A 61 -3.26 0.64 -5.95
C ARG A 61 -4.35 0.02 -6.81
N ALA A 62 -5.08 0.82 -7.58
CA ALA A 62 -6.09 0.30 -8.51
C ALA A 62 -5.45 -0.61 -9.56
N GLN A 63 -4.34 -0.19 -10.17
CA GLN A 63 -3.60 -0.99 -11.15
C GLN A 63 -3.08 -2.30 -10.54
N ALA A 64 -2.54 -2.26 -9.32
CA ALA A 64 -2.06 -3.46 -8.63
C ALA A 64 -3.21 -4.43 -8.32
N GLN A 65 -4.39 -3.92 -7.96
CA GLN A 65 -5.59 -4.74 -7.75
C GLN A 65 -6.06 -5.39 -9.05
N GLU A 66 -6.06 -4.66 -10.16
CA GLU A 66 -6.39 -5.19 -11.49
C GLU A 66 -5.40 -6.28 -11.92
N GLN A 67 -4.10 -6.04 -11.76
CA GLN A 67 -3.06 -7.03 -12.06
C GLN A 67 -3.19 -8.27 -11.19
N LEU A 68 -3.48 -8.11 -9.89
CA LEU A 68 -3.72 -9.22 -8.97
C LEU A 68 -4.95 -10.02 -9.39
N ALA A 69 -6.05 -9.34 -9.75
CA ALA A 69 -7.27 -10.00 -10.21
C ALA A 69 -7.01 -10.78 -11.51
N GLN A 70 -6.22 -10.24 -12.43
CA GLN A 70 -5.84 -10.94 -13.65
C GLN A 70 -4.95 -12.15 -13.34
N ALA A 71 -3.91 -11.99 -12.52
CA ALA A 71 -3.02 -13.09 -12.13
C ALA A 71 -3.79 -14.22 -11.42
N ARG A 72 -4.80 -13.89 -10.62
CA ARG A 72 -5.70 -14.88 -10.00
C ARG A 72 -6.52 -15.66 -11.02
N LYS A 73 -7.06 -14.98 -12.05
CA LYS A 73 -7.77 -15.65 -13.16
C LYS A 73 -6.85 -16.58 -13.94
N ASP A 74 -5.64 -16.11 -14.23
CA ASP A 74 -4.65 -16.90 -14.94
C ASP A 74 -4.26 -18.13 -14.11
N LEU A 75 -4.05 -17.97 -12.80
CA LEU A 75 -3.75 -19.08 -11.89
C LEU A 75 -4.89 -20.11 -11.84
N ARG A 76 -6.16 -19.67 -11.80
CA ARG A 76 -7.34 -20.57 -11.86
C ARG A 76 -7.35 -21.43 -13.12
N SER A 77 -6.81 -20.94 -14.25
CA SER A 77 -6.73 -21.73 -15.49
C SER A 77 -5.68 -22.85 -15.45
N LEU A 78 -4.74 -22.80 -14.50
CA LEU A 78 -3.60 -23.71 -14.40
C LEU A 78 -3.72 -24.72 -13.26
N ILE A 79 -4.65 -24.53 -12.33
CA ILE A 79 -4.82 -25.39 -11.16
C ILE A 79 -5.88 -26.45 -11.38
N THR A 80 -5.71 -27.58 -10.68
CA THR A 80 -6.70 -28.65 -10.64
C THR A 80 -7.78 -28.36 -9.59
N PRO A 81 -9.00 -28.93 -9.74
CA PRO A 81 -10.06 -28.78 -8.74
C PRO A 81 -9.67 -29.23 -7.32
N ALA A 82 -8.69 -30.12 -7.19
CA ALA A 82 -8.18 -30.57 -5.90
C ALA A 82 -7.25 -29.54 -5.21
N GLN A 83 -6.63 -28.64 -5.97
CA GLN A 83 -5.69 -27.62 -5.47
C GLN A 83 -6.39 -26.31 -5.10
N GLU A 84 -7.51 -26.01 -5.76
CA GLU A 84 -8.28 -24.79 -5.55
C GLU A 84 -8.70 -24.55 -4.08
N PRO A 85 -9.22 -25.55 -3.32
CA PRO A 85 -9.64 -25.32 -1.94
C PRO A 85 -8.50 -24.85 -1.02
N ALA A 86 -7.28 -25.38 -1.22
CA ALA A 86 -6.12 -24.99 -0.43
C ALA A 86 -5.69 -23.54 -0.73
N LEU A 87 -5.74 -23.13 -2.01
CA LEU A 87 -5.37 -21.79 -2.44
C LEU A 87 -6.40 -20.72 -2.01
N VAL A 88 -7.69 -21.07 -2.00
CA VAL A 88 -8.76 -20.24 -1.44
C VAL A 88 -8.56 -20.09 0.07
N ALA A 89 -8.31 -21.19 0.80
CA ALA A 89 -8.09 -21.15 2.25
C ALA A 89 -6.88 -20.30 2.66
N MET A 90 -5.85 -20.22 1.79
CA MET A 90 -4.69 -19.34 1.99
C MET A 90 -4.91 -17.88 1.55
N GLY A 91 -6.07 -17.54 0.98
CA GLY A 91 -6.40 -16.18 0.51
C GLY A 91 -5.76 -15.79 -0.83
N TYR A 92 -5.18 -16.74 -1.55
CA TYR A 92 -4.62 -16.48 -2.88
C TYR A 92 -5.69 -16.35 -3.95
N LEU A 93 -6.80 -17.07 -3.80
CA LEU A 93 -7.93 -17.08 -4.72
C LEU A 93 -9.21 -16.70 -3.96
N ASP A 94 -9.44 -15.40 -3.77
CA ASP A 94 -10.78 -14.88 -3.40
C ASP A 94 -11.70 -14.84 -4.63
#